data_AF-A0A6B3AS74-F1
#
_entry.id   AF-A0A6B3AS74-F1
#
_cell.length_a   1.000
_cell.length_b   1.000
_cell.length_c   1.000
_cell.angle_alpha   90.00
_cell.angle_beta   90.00
_cell.angle_gamma   90.00
#
_symmetry.space_group_name_H-M   'P 1'
#
loop_
_entity.id
_entity.type
_entity.pdbx_description
1 polymer ?
#
loop_
_entity_poly.entity_id
_entity_poly.type
_entity_poly.pdbx_seq_one_letter_code
_entity_poly.pdbx_strand_id
1 'polypeptide(L)'
;MPGQRAKGSRRGGQVYEGHAVVGRSRCLSHSFQADIAARPAGEGPWECLHQVLRAWQDETHASEQALATVRLIEATPALAGRLHRRRTEWRRRVSDALQDRPGTGLDRYTADLLTNAATAVLDAVSSQWARSDGTADRSALLDQGFHQVHVDPSPRRA
;
A
#
# COMPACT_ATOMS: atom_id res chain seq x y z
N MET A 1 -53.21 46.91 -4.42
CA MET A 1 -52.04 46.96 -5.32
C MET A 1 -50.97 46.02 -4.77
N PRO A 2 -50.26 45.31 -5.66
CA PRO A 2 -49.84 43.89 -5.61
C PRO A 2 -48.52 43.71 -4.83
N GLY A 3 -47.92 42.52 -4.61
CA GLY A 3 -48.05 41.15 -5.11
C GLY A 3 -47.01 40.30 -4.34
N GLN A 4 -47.24 39.01 -4.06
CA GLN A 4 -46.93 37.85 -4.92
C GLN A 4 -45.75 37.02 -4.37
N ARG A 5 -45.89 35.70 -4.55
CA ARG A 5 -45.12 34.55 -4.00
C ARG A 5 -43.68 34.41 -4.51
N ALA A 6 -42.85 33.66 -3.76
CA ALA A 6 -41.98 32.51 -4.15
C ALA A 6 -40.83 32.39 -3.13
N LYS A 7 -40.55 31.30 -2.39
CA LYS A 7 -40.14 29.90 -2.68
C LYS A 7 -38.81 29.75 -3.45
N GLY A 8 -37.79 29.19 -2.77
CA GLY A 8 -36.52 28.66 -3.31
C GLY A 8 -35.43 28.74 -2.22
N SER A 9 -35.03 27.68 -1.49
CA SER A 9 -34.38 26.40 -1.83
C SER A 9 -32.91 26.50 -2.28
N ARG A 10 -32.07 25.69 -1.59
CA ARG A 10 -30.68 25.24 -1.83
C ARG A 10 -29.55 26.12 -1.26
N ARG A 11 -28.79 25.62 -0.27
CA ARG A 11 -27.64 24.66 -0.31
C ARG A 11 -26.39 25.25 -0.97
N GLY A 12 -25.28 25.19 -0.23
CA GLY A 12 -23.91 25.38 -0.74
C GLY A 12 -23.21 26.53 -0.02
N GLY A 13 -22.02 26.39 0.57
CA GLY A 13 -21.11 25.27 0.57
C GLY A 13 -20.18 25.39 1.77
N GLN A 14 -19.95 24.26 2.42
CA GLN A 14 -18.84 24.07 3.35
C GLN A 14 -17.53 24.40 2.62
N VAL A 15 -16.92 25.49 3.03
CA VAL A 15 -15.53 25.81 2.75
C VAL A 15 -14.69 24.85 3.61
N TYR A 16 -14.41 23.67 3.08
CA TYR A 16 -13.30 22.83 3.54
C TYR A 16 -12.14 23.02 2.56
N GLU A 17 -11.50 24.19 2.66
CA GLU A 17 -10.29 24.53 1.93
C GLU A 17 -9.16 23.54 2.24
N GLY A 18 -8.85 22.69 1.26
CA GLY A 18 -7.52 22.62 0.67
C GLY A 18 -6.37 21.95 1.44
N HIS A 19 -6.50 21.64 2.73
CA HIS A 19 -5.38 21.10 3.53
C HIS A 19 -5.52 19.64 4.01
N ALA A 20 -6.61 18.94 3.64
CA ALA A 20 -6.87 17.57 4.10
C ALA A 20 -6.84 16.48 3.00
N VAL A 21 -6.32 16.79 1.81
CA VAL A 21 -6.26 15.84 0.66
C VAL A 21 -4.81 15.34 0.40
N VAL A 22 -3.96 15.38 1.43
CA VAL A 22 -2.61 14.76 1.43
C VAL A 22 -2.50 13.67 2.53
N GLY A 23 -3.62 13.24 3.11
CA GLY A 23 -3.60 12.49 4.38
C GLY A 23 -4.16 11.06 4.42
N ARG A 24 -4.75 10.47 3.36
CA ARG A 24 -5.57 9.25 3.54
C ARG A 24 -5.50 8.15 2.46
N SER A 25 -4.32 7.95 1.87
CA SER A 25 -3.84 6.59 1.53
C SER A 25 -2.55 6.33 2.30
N ARG A 26 -2.77 6.06 3.59
CA ARG A 26 -1.95 5.41 4.62
C ARG A 26 -0.53 5.92 4.84
N CYS A 27 -0.37 6.49 6.03
CA CYS A 27 0.90 6.75 6.66
C CYS A 27 1.74 5.48 6.72
N LEU A 28 2.94 5.58 6.15
CA LEU A 28 4.04 4.66 6.39
C LEU A 28 4.68 4.97 7.76
N SER A 29 3.85 5.00 8.80
CA SER A 29 4.25 5.32 10.18
C SER A 29 3.79 4.25 11.17
N HIS A 30 3.77 3.00 10.72
CA HIS A 30 4.09 1.85 11.55
C HIS A 30 5.49 1.43 11.09
N SER A 31 6.42 1.20 12.01
CA SER A 31 7.78 0.86 11.64
C SER A 31 7.79 -0.56 11.05
N PHE A 32 7.67 -0.66 9.74
CA PHE A 32 7.80 -1.90 8.98
C PHE A 32 9.04 -2.71 9.39
N GLN A 33 10.10 -2.01 9.80
CA GLN A 33 11.30 -2.56 10.40
C GLN A 33 11.01 -3.36 11.69
N ALA A 34 10.19 -2.83 12.60
CA ALA A 34 9.78 -3.54 13.82
C ALA A 34 8.86 -4.73 13.51
N ASP A 35 7.96 -4.60 12.53
CA ASP A 35 7.07 -5.69 12.15
C ASP A 35 7.86 -6.87 11.57
N ILE A 36 8.85 -6.58 10.72
CA ILE A 36 9.80 -7.59 10.21
C ILE A 36 10.66 -8.17 11.34
N ALA A 37 11.17 -7.32 12.23
CA ALA A 37 12.02 -7.77 13.34
C ALA A 37 11.25 -8.64 14.35
N ALA A 38 9.94 -8.43 14.51
CA ALA A 38 9.07 -9.20 15.38
C ALA A 38 8.71 -10.58 14.80
N ARG A 39 8.95 -10.83 13.49
CA ARG A 39 8.66 -12.12 12.88
C ARG A 39 9.62 -13.22 13.36
N PRO A 40 9.16 -14.46 13.51
CA PRO A 40 10.01 -15.58 13.95
C PRO A 40 11.24 -15.78 13.05
N ALA A 41 12.44 -15.97 13.60
CA ALA A 41 13.68 -16.06 12.81
C ALA A 41 13.73 -17.25 11.82
N GLY A 42 12.97 -18.33 12.07
CA GLY A 42 12.89 -19.50 11.19
C GLY A 42 11.97 -19.34 9.97
N GLU A 43 11.23 -18.24 9.90
CA GLU A 43 10.34 -17.97 8.76
C GLU A 43 11.13 -17.46 7.55
N GLY A 44 10.81 -17.93 6.35
CA GLY A 44 11.46 -17.48 5.12
C GLY A 44 11.25 -15.96 4.88
N PRO A 45 12.21 -15.25 4.25
CA PRO A 45 12.06 -13.81 4.00
C PRO A 45 10.83 -13.42 3.18
N TRP A 46 10.44 -14.25 2.21
CA TRP A 46 9.22 -14.03 1.41
C TRP A 46 7.94 -14.20 2.24
N GLU A 47 7.90 -15.22 3.10
CA GLU A 47 6.79 -15.46 4.01
C GLU A 47 6.67 -14.34 5.05
N CYS A 48 7.80 -13.87 5.58
CA CYS A 48 7.85 -12.71 6.47
C CYS A 48 7.21 -11.48 5.81
N LEU A 49 7.52 -11.19 4.54
CA LEU A 49 6.88 -10.10 3.80
C LEU A 49 5.38 -10.31 3.64
N HIS A 50 4.96 -11.53 3.30
CA HIS A 50 3.55 -11.86 3.14
C HIS A 50 2.76 -11.59 4.42
N GLN A 51 3.24 -12.10 5.55
CA GLN A 51 2.57 -11.98 6.85
C GLN A 51 2.48 -10.53 7.34
N VAL A 52 3.57 -9.75 7.19
CA VAL A 52 3.57 -8.32 7.54
C VAL A 52 2.58 -7.55 6.67
N LEU A 53 2.57 -7.78 5.36
CA LEU A 53 1.67 -7.09 4.44
C LEU A 53 0.21 -7.50 4.63
N ARG A 54 -0.05 -8.76 5.00
CA ARG A 54 -1.39 -9.25 5.31
C ARG A 54 -1.97 -8.56 6.54
N ALA A 55 -1.20 -8.49 7.64
CA ALA A 55 -1.61 -7.77 8.85
C ALA A 55 -1.98 -6.31 8.54
N TRP A 56 -1.19 -5.66 7.68
CA TRP A 56 -1.46 -4.29 7.25
C TRP A 56 -2.73 -4.14 6.41
N GLN A 57 -3.08 -5.11 5.56
CA GLN A 57 -4.34 -5.07 4.79
C GLN A 57 -5.57 -5.23 5.68
N ASP A 58 -5.48 -6.05 6.73
CA ASP A 58 -6.55 -6.29 7.68
C ASP A 58 -6.80 -5.05 8.58
N GLU A 59 -5.73 -4.36 9.00
CA GLU A 59 -5.83 -3.03 9.62
C GLU A 59 -6.37 -1.96 8.64
N THR A 60 -6.38 -2.30 7.34
CA THR A 60 -6.66 -1.38 6.26
C THR A 60 -8.11 -1.34 5.77
N HIS A 61 -9.00 -2.16 6.32
CA HIS A 61 -10.38 -2.34 5.84
C HIS A 61 -11.04 -1.09 5.24
N ALA A 62 -11.49 -1.29 4.01
CA ALA A 62 -11.69 -0.27 2.98
C ALA A 62 -12.71 0.81 3.35
N SER A 63 -12.25 2.06 3.37
CA SER A 63 -13.13 3.21 3.17
C SER A 63 -13.25 3.48 1.67
N GLU A 64 -14.45 3.80 1.18
CA GLU A 64 -14.72 4.31 -0.18
C GLU A 64 -13.74 5.44 -0.60
N GLN A 65 -13.16 6.16 0.36
CA GLN A 65 -12.10 7.16 0.18
C GLN A 65 -10.82 6.61 -0.48
N ALA A 66 -10.51 5.32 -0.31
CA ALA A 66 -9.31 4.71 -0.88
C ALA A 66 -9.39 4.59 -2.42
N LEU A 67 -10.59 4.31 -2.97
CA LEU A 67 -10.79 4.19 -4.42
C LEU A 67 -10.73 5.57 -5.09
N ALA A 68 -11.37 6.57 -4.49
CA ALA A 68 -11.29 7.95 -4.94
C ALA A 68 -9.85 8.47 -4.92
N THR A 69 -9.06 8.07 -3.92
CA THR A 69 -7.64 8.46 -3.82
C THR A 69 -6.78 7.79 -4.89
N VAL A 70 -6.98 6.50 -5.19
CA VAL A 70 -6.26 5.81 -6.28
C VAL A 70 -6.53 6.51 -7.61
N ARG A 71 -7.81 6.78 -7.93
CA ARG A 71 -8.22 7.47 -9.16
C ARG A 71 -7.64 8.90 -9.25
N LEU A 72 -7.62 9.63 -8.14
CA LEU A 72 -7.06 10.99 -8.08
C LEU A 72 -5.54 11.01 -8.31
N ILE A 73 -4.83 10.02 -7.78
CA ILE A 73 -3.37 9.88 -7.99
C ILE A 73 -3.06 9.55 -9.44
N GLU A 74 -3.80 8.62 -10.06
CA GLU A 74 -3.65 8.29 -11.48
C GLU A 74 -3.95 9.49 -12.38
N ALA A 75 -4.94 10.31 -12.03
CA ALA A 75 -5.33 11.50 -12.78
C ALA A 75 -4.36 12.69 -12.62
N THR A 76 -3.45 12.68 -11.63
CA THR A 76 -2.62 13.85 -11.28
C THR A 76 -1.11 13.51 -11.32
N PRO A 77 -0.38 13.92 -12.37
CA PRO A 77 1.05 13.60 -12.55
C PRO A 77 1.95 14.01 -11.36
N ALA A 78 1.67 15.13 -10.72
CA ALA A 78 2.44 15.60 -9.55
C ALA A 78 2.25 14.70 -8.30
N LEU A 79 1.07 14.08 -8.15
CA LEU A 79 0.81 13.12 -7.08
C LEU A 79 1.46 11.78 -7.37
N ALA A 80 1.44 11.33 -8.63
CA ALA A 80 2.16 10.13 -9.07
C ALA A 80 3.67 10.23 -8.75
N GLY A 81 4.31 11.38 -9.02
CA GLY A 81 5.73 11.58 -8.69
C GLY A 81 6.04 11.57 -7.18
N ARG A 82 5.12 12.08 -6.34
CA ARG A 82 5.28 12.01 -4.87
C ARG A 82 5.06 10.59 -4.35
N LEU A 83 4.09 9.86 -4.88
CA LEU A 83 3.86 8.46 -4.53
C LEU A 83 5.06 7.60 -4.92
N HIS A 84 5.63 7.82 -6.11
CA HIS A 84 6.81 7.11 -6.56
C HIS A 84 7.99 7.28 -5.60
N ARG A 85 8.28 8.52 -5.17
CA ARG A 85 9.34 8.78 -4.16
C ARG A 85 9.10 8.04 -2.85
N ARG A 86 7.87 8.10 -2.33
CA ARG A 86 7.51 7.38 -1.09
C ARG A 86 7.65 5.87 -1.22
N ARG A 87 7.26 5.31 -2.37
CA ARG A 87 7.44 3.88 -2.67
C ARG A 87 8.91 3.48 -2.75
N THR A 88 9.75 4.31 -3.37
CA THR A 88 11.20 4.07 -3.41
C THR A 88 11.81 4.11 -2.01
N GLU A 89 11.42 5.07 -1.18
CA GLU A 89 11.88 5.14 0.20
C GLU A 89 11.42 3.93 1.03
N TRP A 90 10.15 3.52 0.89
CA TRP A 90 9.64 2.31 1.54
C TRP A 90 10.42 1.07 1.12
N ARG A 91 10.60 0.84 -0.19
CA ARG A 91 11.37 -0.30 -0.70
C ARG A 91 12.77 -0.36 -0.11
N ARG A 92 13.46 0.78 -0.02
CA ARG A 92 14.78 0.82 0.62
C ARG A 92 14.73 0.36 2.08
N ARG A 93 13.81 0.92 2.87
CA ARG A 93 13.66 0.57 4.29
C ARG A 93 13.27 -0.90 4.50
N VAL A 94 12.47 -1.47 3.60
CA VAL A 94 12.07 -2.89 3.61
C VAL A 94 13.26 -3.78 3.34
N SER A 95 14.02 -3.48 2.29
CA SER A 95 15.21 -4.23 1.91
C SER A 95 16.25 -4.21 3.03
N ASP A 96 16.51 -3.03 3.61
CA ASP A 96 17.41 -2.87 4.76
C ASP A 96 16.94 -3.76 5.95
N ALA A 97 15.64 -3.75 6.27
CA ALA A 97 15.09 -4.56 7.37
C ALA A 97 15.18 -6.08 7.12
N LEU A 98 15.02 -6.54 5.87
CA LEU A 98 15.18 -7.94 5.51
C LEU A 98 16.63 -8.41 5.64
N GLN A 99 17.58 -7.53 5.27
CA GLN A 99 19.00 -7.79 5.39
C GLN A 99 19.44 -7.87 6.86
N ASP A 100 18.91 -6.98 7.71
CA ASP A 100 19.23 -6.93 9.14
C ASP A 100 18.55 -8.04 9.95
N ARG A 101 17.62 -8.80 9.35
CA ARG A 101 16.88 -9.86 10.03
C ARG A 101 17.82 -11.00 10.44
N PRO A 102 17.89 -11.36 11.74
CA PRO A 102 18.78 -12.43 12.20
C PRO A 102 18.47 -13.77 11.54
N GLY A 103 19.52 -14.47 11.10
CA GLY A 103 19.41 -15.83 10.56
C GLY A 103 19.03 -15.95 9.08
N THR A 104 18.76 -14.84 8.38
CA THR A 104 18.44 -14.89 6.94
C THR A 104 19.69 -14.94 6.07
N GLY A 105 20.77 -14.27 6.46
CA GLY A 105 22.02 -14.20 5.69
C GLY A 105 21.84 -13.63 4.27
N LEU A 106 20.79 -12.84 4.06
CA LEU A 106 20.45 -12.29 2.76
C LEU A 106 21.50 -11.25 2.32
N ASP A 107 21.96 -11.39 1.09
CA ASP A 107 22.69 -10.32 0.42
C ASP A 107 21.73 -9.21 -0.03
N ARG A 108 22.27 -8.00 -0.20
CA ARG A 108 21.51 -6.82 -0.61
C ARG A 108 20.73 -7.03 -1.91
N TYR A 109 21.30 -7.72 -2.89
CA TYR A 109 20.66 -7.94 -4.17
C TYR A 109 19.42 -8.83 -4.02
N THR A 110 19.52 -9.90 -3.24
CA THR A 110 18.37 -10.79 -2.95
C THR A 110 17.29 -10.07 -2.14
N ALA A 111 17.66 -9.28 -1.12
CA ALA A 111 16.72 -8.45 -0.36
C ALA A 111 15.98 -7.43 -1.26
N ASP A 112 16.70 -6.77 -2.17
CA ASP A 112 16.11 -5.85 -3.14
C ASP A 112 15.16 -6.57 -4.11
N LEU A 113 15.51 -7.77 -4.60
CA LEU A 113 14.64 -8.56 -5.48
C LEU A 113 13.33 -8.95 -4.80
N LEU A 114 13.41 -9.51 -3.58
CA LEU A 114 12.24 -9.90 -2.80
C LEU A 114 11.33 -8.70 -2.53
N THR A 115 11.93 -7.56 -2.17
CA THR A 115 11.18 -6.32 -1.93
C THR A 115 10.47 -5.83 -3.18
N ASN A 116 11.13 -5.86 -4.34
CA ASN A 116 10.53 -5.45 -5.60
C ASN A 116 9.43 -6.42 -6.06
N ALA A 117 9.61 -7.73 -5.84
CA ALA A 117 8.57 -8.72 -6.11
C ALA A 117 7.31 -8.48 -5.26
N ALA A 118 7.48 -8.25 -3.95
CA ALA A 118 6.37 -7.92 -3.06
C ALA A 118 5.67 -6.62 -3.48
N THR A 119 6.44 -5.62 -3.94
CA THR A 119 5.88 -4.37 -4.48
C THR A 119 5.02 -4.64 -5.72
N ALA A 120 5.48 -5.49 -6.64
CA ALA A 120 4.74 -5.84 -7.85
C ALA A 120 3.41 -6.54 -7.52
N VAL A 121 3.41 -7.42 -6.50
CA VAL A 121 2.18 -8.04 -5.99
C VAL A 121 1.21 -6.98 -5.46
N LEU A 122 1.67 -6.05 -4.61
CA LEU A 122 0.83 -4.97 -4.06
C LEU A 122 0.22 -4.08 -5.15
N ASP A 123 0.97 -3.81 -6.21
CA ASP A 123 0.51 -3.06 -7.37
C ASP A 123 -0.57 -3.82 -8.14
N ALA A 124 -0.35 -5.11 -8.42
CA ALA A 124 -1.33 -5.97 -9.08
C ALA A 124 -2.63 -6.09 -8.27
N VAL A 125 -2.54 -6.27 -6.95
CA VAL A 125 -3.69 -6.30 -6.02
C VAL A 125 -4.45 -4.98 -6.08
N SER A 126 -3.74 -3.84 -6.01
CA SER A 126 -4.36 -2.51 -6.03
C SER A 126 -5.09 -2.25 -7.35
N SER A 127 -4.47 -2.61 -8.49
CA SER A 127 -5.10 -2.50 -9.81
C SER A 127 -6.32 -3.41 -9.94
N GLN A 128 -6.24 -4.65 -9.47
CA GLN A 128 -7.38 -5.59 -9.55
C GLN A 128 -8.54 -5.14 -8.67
N TRP A 129 -8.25 -4.69 -7.45
CA TRP A 129 -9.24 -4.09 -6.56
C TRP A 129 -9.93 -2.89 -7.18
N ALA A 130 -9.16 -1.99 -7.81
CA ALA A 130 -9.72 -0.82 -8.50
C ALA A 130 -10.59 -1.19 -9.71
N ARG A 131 -10.22 -2.23 -10.48
CA ARG A 131 -11.03 -2.76 -11.60
C ARG A 131 -12.34 -3.38 -11.14
N SER A 132 -12.38 -3.90 -9.91
CA SER A 132 -13.60 -4.41 -9.29
C SER A 132 -14.45 -3.33 -8.62
N ASP A 133 -14.20 -2.03 -8.87
CA ASP A 133 -14.85 -0.92 -8.16
C ASP A 133 -14.76 -1.04 -6.62
N GLY A 134 -13.67 -1.65 -6.15
CA GLY A 134 -13.40 -1.85 -4.75
C GLY A 134 -14.15 -3.00 -4.07
N THR A 135 -14.88 -3.84 -4.82
CA THR A 135 -15.65 -4.95 -4.25
C THR A 135 -14.84 -6.22 -4.03
N ALA A 136 -13.70 -6.39 -4.69
CA ALA A 136 -12.84 -7.53 -4.47
C ALA A 136 -12.20 -7.49 -3.07
N ASP A 137 -12.01 -8.66 -2.46
CA ASP A 137 -11.29 -8.78 -1.20
C ASP A 137 -9.78 -8.57 -1.42
N ARG A 138 -9.24 -7.49 -0.85
CA ARG A 138 -7.82 -7.13 -0.97
C ARG A 138 -6.90 -8.12 -0.27
N SER A 139 -7.32 -8.68 0.87
CA SER A 139 -6.51 -9.65 1.62
C SER A 139 -6.45 -10.97 0.85
N ALA A 140 -7.58 -11.42 0.29
CA ALA A 140 -7.60 -12.60 -0.56
C ALA A 140 -6.76 -12.44 -1.85
N LEU A 141 -6.81 -11.26 -2.49
CA LEU A 141 -5.97 -10.96 -3.66
C LEU A 141 -4.49 -10.93 -3.31
N LEU A 142 -4.13 -10.43 -2.12
CA LEU A 142 -2.75 -10.43 -1.63
C LEU A 142 -2.25 -11.87 -1.44
N ASP A 143 -3.01 -12.69 -0.74
CA ASP A 143 -2.70 -14.10 -0.52
C ASP A 143 -2.52 -14.85 -1.84
N GLN A 144 -3.40 -14.59 -2.81
CA GLN A 144 -3.27 -15.18 -4.15
C GLN A 144 -1.97 -14.75 -4.85
N GLY A 145 -1.63 -13.46 -4.80
CA GLY A 145 -0.43 -12.93 -5.46
C GLY A 145 0.88 -13.49 -4.88
N PHE A 146 0.95 -13.62 -3.55
CA PHE A 146 2.11 -14.21 -2.87
C PHE A 146 2.28 -15.71 -3.17
N HIS A 147 1.17 -16.45 -3.36
CA HIS A 147 1.22 -17.85 -3.79
C HIS A 147 1.58 -18.03 -5.28
N GLN A 148 1.21 -17.08 -6.14
CA GLN A 148 1.50 -17.14 -7.58
C GLN A 148 2.96 -16.78 -7.92
N VAL A 149 3.58 -15.91 -7.14
CA VAL A 149 4.98 -15.51 -7.34
C VAL A 149 5.89 -16.47 -6.60
N HIS A 150 6.62 -17.29 -7.36
CA HIS A 150 7.69 -18.11 -6.82
C HIS A 150 9.00 -17.32 -6.81
N VAL A 151 9.60 -17.19 -5.63
CA VAL A 151 10.93 -16.59 -5.43
C VAL A 151 11.88 -17.65 -4.91
N ASP A 152 13.14 -17.59 -5.34
CA ASP A 152 14.22 -18.35 -4.71
C ASP A 152 14.86 -17.47 -3.64
N PRO A 153 14.68 -17.76 -2.35
CA PRO A 153 15.25 -16.97 -1.26
C PRO A 153 16.71 -17.35 -0.96
N SER A 154 17.31 -18.28 -1.73
CA SER A 154 18.64 -18.79 -1.42
C SER A 154 19.71 -17.71 -1.60
N PRO A 155 20.51 -17.40 -0.56
CA PRO A 155 21.65 -16.51 -0.74
C PRO A 155 22.61 -17.17 -1.73
N ARG A 156 22.99 -16.43 -2.77
CA ARG A 156 23.92 -16.95 -3.78
C ARG A 156 25.25 -17.21 -3.07
N ARG A 157 25.61 -18.48 -2.88
CA ARG A 157 26.94 -18.85 -2.39
C ARG A 157 27.94 -18.36 -3.43
N ALA A 158 28.72 -17.33 -3.06
CA ALA A 158 29.89 -16.91 -3.81
C ALA A 158 31.02 -17.96 -3.66
#